data_AF-A0ABD0SXC9-F1
#
_entry.id   AF-A0ABD0SXC9-F1
#
_cell.length_a   1.000
_cell.length_b   1.000
_cell.length_c   1.000
_cell.angle_alpha   90.00
_cell.angle_beta   90.00
_cell.angle_gamma   90.00
#
_symmetry.space_group_name_H-M   'P 1'
#
loop_
_entity.id
_entity.type
_entity.pdbx_description
1 polymer ?
#
loop_
_entity_poly.entity_id
_entity_poly.type
_entity_poly.pdbx_seq_one_letter_code
_entity_poly.pdbx_strand_id
1 'polypeptide(L)'
;MGYVNVCAAVCLLLVIGGLSPRSSAAPYRSRTMDRNRRDSGEENHLWRNPCSYNDSDSKSPYSSNNANQVAQQAIYAYQQAVLYKDEFTKLHSFDNFDSLLATWNDDWLRKFPFYREEVLPHNKVLFQEVPDEEVTSLMSKIDEVLPSMYTALKMIVASLNKLSESLQNDGISADEQLANNISQTMKDVRAVLCYFYDLMQSRDLEISPLYDSDVPDIENKLETGLYIYRDTLNYLEYLGQVFKKMAETDL
;
A
#
# COMPACT_ATOMS: atom_id res chain seq x y z
N MET A 1 -16.12 70.42 13.20
CA MET A 1 -17.21 70.06 14.15
C MET A 1 -17.34 68.54 14.09
N GLY A 2 -17.14 67.71 15.10
CA GLY A 2 -16.77 67.82 16.51
C GLY A 2 -16.90 66.39 17.04
N TYR A 3 -15.84 65.84 17.64
CA TYR A 3 -15.81 64.54 18.32
C TYR A 3 -16.71 64.56 19.56
N VAL A 4 -17.47 63.49 19.82
CA VAL A 4 -17.76 63.04 21.19
C VAL A 4 -17.75 61.51 21.26
N ASN A 5 -17.03 61.03 22.27
CA ASN A 5 -16.79 59.67 22.70
C ASN A 5 -17.61 59.44 24.00
N VAL A 6 -17.68 58.19 24.49
CA VAL A 6 -18.05 57.79 25.89
C VAL A 6 -19.59 57.75 26.16
N CYS A 7 -20.27 56.79 26.81
CA CYS A 7 -19.94 55.65 27.68
C CYS A 7 -21.15 54.67 27.77
N ALA A 8 -20.86 53.37 27.86
CA ALA A 8 -21.32 52.45 28.91
C ALA A 8 -22.64 52.70 29.68
N ALA A 9 -23.58 51.75 29.56
CA ALA A 9 -24.56 51.40 30.60
C ALA A 9 -24.89 49.89 30.49
N VAL A 10 -24.15 49.04 31.20
CA VAL A 10 -24.54 48.37 32.46
C VAL A 10 -25.43 47.13 32.22
N CYS A 11 -24.81 45.97 32.42
CA CYS A 11 -25.44 44.69 32.69
C CYS A 11 -26.31 44.77 33.95
N LEU A 12 -27.59 44.32 33.89
CA LEU A 12 -28.31 43.68 35.00
C LEU A 12 -29.74 43.33 34.60
N LEU A 13 -29.92 42.19 33.94
CA LEU A 13 -31.16 41.40 34.04
C LEU A 13 -30.81 39.91 33.95
N LEU A 14 -30.23 39.41 35.05
CA LEU A 14 -30.32 38.01 35.40
C LEU A 14 -31.36 37.86 36.50
N VAL A 15 -31.99 36.68 36.52
CA VAL A 15 -32.95 36.17 37.49
C VAL A 15 -34.35 36.76 37.23
N ILE A 16 -35.36 36.01 36.77
CA ILE A 16 -36.01 34.87 37.45
C ILE A 16 -36.76 34.01 36.40
N GLY A 17 -36.67 32.69 36.54
CA GLY A 17 -37.53 31.70 35.87
C GLY A 17 -36.76 30.91 34.81
N GLY A 18 -36.25 29.70 35.05
CA GLY A 18 -36.79 28.62 35.86
C GLY A 18 -36.89 27.39 34.96
N LEU A 19 -35.77 26.68 34.75
CA LEU A 19 -35.77 25.32 34.20
C LEU A 19 -34.70 24.48 34.92
N SER A 20 -35.17 23.33 35.37
CA SER A 20 -34.56 22.36 36.28
C SER A 20 -33.29 21.68 35.73
N PRO A 21 -32.44 21.10 36.60
CA PRO A 21 -31.12 20.62 36.22
C PRO A 21 -31.22 19.25 35.51
N ARG A 22 -30.63 19.13 34.33
CA ARG A 22 -30.20 17.84 33.78
C ARG A 22 -28.69 17.73 33.89
N SER A 23 -28.25 17.09 34.96
CA SER A 23 -26.98 16.38 34.98
C SER A 23 -27.02 15.28 33.93
N SER A 24 -26.18 15.37 32.92
CA SER A 24 -25.65 14.23 32.18
C SER A 24 -24.31 14.67 31.63
N ALA A 25 -23.26 14.22 32.31
CA ALA A 25 -21.89 14.32 31.87
C ALA A 25 -21.76 13.64 30.50
N ALA A 26 -21.44 14.42 29.48
CA ALA A 26 -20.80 13.92 28.27
C ALA A 26 -19.41 14.54 28.26
N PRO A 27 -18.32 13.75 28.37
CA PRO A 27 -16.99 14.32 28.24
C PRO A 27 -16.84 14.82 26.81
N TYR A 28 -16.60 16.12 26.70
CA TYR A 28 -16.17 16.79 25.48
C TYR A 28 -14.88 16.10 25.02
N ARG A 29 -14.95 15.25 23.99
CA ARG A 29 -13.76 14.78 23.28
C ARG A 29 -13.14 16.02 22.64
N SER A 30 -12.15 16.61 23.29
CA SER A 30 -11.20 17.48 22.62
C SER A 30 -10.58 16.64 21.51
N ARG A 31 -10.94 16.92 20.26
CA ARG A 31 -10.14 16.54 19.10
C ARG A 31 -8.85 17.36 19.16
N THR A 32 -7.96 16.98 20.07
CA THR A 32 -6.54 17.11 19.80
C THR A 32 -6.28 16.07 18.73
N MET A 33 -6.22 16.49 17.47
CA MET A 33 -5.50 15.72 16.47
C MET A 33 -4.04 15.74 16.91
N ASP A 34 -3.71 14.88 17.86
CA ASP A 34 -2.35 14.40 18.01
C ASP A 34 -2.05 13.72 16.69
N ARG A 35 -1.39 14.48 15.82
CA ARG A 35 -0.62 13.99 14.70
C ARG A 35 0.46 13.12 15.34
N ASN A 36 0.07 11.92 15.79
CA ASN A 36 0.95 10.91 16.34
C ASN A 36 1.98 10.68 15.25
N ARG A 37 3.15 11.29 15.44
CA ARG A 37 4.38 10.90 14.81
C ARG A 37 4.55 9.46 15.26
N ARG A 38 4.14 8.51 14.40
CA ARG A 38 4.13 7.09 14.71
C ARG A 38 5.50 6.74 15.27
N ASP A 39 5.52 6.09 16.43
CA ASP A 39 6.78 5.57 16.97
C ASP A 39 7.37 4.66 15.89
N SER A 40 8.66 4.82 15.60
CA SER A 40 9.35 4.08 14.54
C SER A 40 9.38 2.56 14.75
N GLY A 41 8.89 2.07 15.90
CA GLY A 41 8.74 0.66 16.23
C GLY A 41 7.35 0.07 15.98
N GLU A 42 6.39 0.84 15.47
CA GLU A 42 5.05 0.33 15.12
C GLU A 42 4.92 0.03 13.61
N GLU A 43 4.22 -1.05 13.28
CA GLU A 43 3.85 -1.39 11.90
C GLU A 43 2.57 -0.65 11.50
N ASN A 44 2.56 0.03 10.35
CA ASN A 44 1.37 0.70 9.83
C ASN A 44 0.19 -0.26 9.63
N HIS A 45 -0.98 0.17 10.10
CA HIS A 45 -2.25 -0.55 9.95
C HIS A 45 -2.60 -0.98 8.51
N LEU A 46 -2.11 -0.28 7.48
CA LEU A 46 -2.40 -0.60 6.07
C LEU A 46 -1.84 -1.96 5.63
N TRP A 47 -0.69 -2.39 6.17
CA TRP A 47 -0.04 -3.67 5.82
C TRP A 47 0.15 -4.62 7.01
N ARG A 48 -0.04 -4.14 8.25
CA ARG A 48 -0.15 -4.99 9.44
C ARG A 48 -1.39 -5.89 9.38
N ASN A 49 -2.53 -5.29 9.05
CA ASN A 49 -3.82 -5.95 8.95
C ASN A 49 -4.50 -5.51 7.64
N PRO A 50 -4.03 -6.02 6.49
CA PRO A 50 -4.48 -5.56 5.18
C PRO A 50 -5.99 -5.74 5.00
N CYS A 51 -6.57 -6.78 5.59
CA CYS A 51 -7.99 -7.12 5.51
C CYS A 51 -8.90 -6.37 6.48
N SER A 52 -8.34 -5.61 7.43
CA SER A 52 -9.09 -4.94 8.50
C SER A 52 -9.92 -5.91 9.36
N TYR A 53 -9.43 -7.14 9.55
CA TYR A 53 -10.09 -8.13 10.40
C TYR A 53 -10.09 -7.71 11.86
N ASN A 54 -11.11 -8.15 12.60
CA ASN A 54 -11.05 -8.13 14.05
C ASN A 54 -10.17 -9.31 14.50
N ASP A 55 -9.47 -9.20 15.63
CA ASP A 55 -8.49 -10.20 16.12
C ASP A 55 -9.07 -11.62 16.39
N SER A 56 -10.34 -11.88 16.06
CA SER A 56 -11.09 -13.10 16.37
C SER A 56 -11.27 -14.08 15.20
N ASP A 57 -10.68 -13.84 14.04
CA ASP A 57 -10.97 -14.67 12.87
C ASP A 57 -10.33 -16.06 12.96
N SER A 58 -11.19 -17.09 12.87
CA SER A 58 -10.79 -18.50 12.89
C SER A 58 -10.02 -18.84 11.61
N LYS A 59 -8.84 -19.44 11.75
CA LYS A 59 -8.05 -19.98 10.62
C LYS A 59 -8.90 -20.97 9.83
N SER A 60 -9.37 -20.56 8.65
CA SER A 60 -10.01 -21.49 7.72
C SER A 60 -8.94 -22.42 7.14
N PRO A 61 -9.25 -23.72 6.95
CA PRO A 61 -8.31 -24.64 6.33
C PRO A 61 -8.00 -24.18 4.90
N TYR A 62 -6.76 -24.42 4.47
CA TYR A 62 -6.33 -24.09 3.11
C TYR A 62 -7.16 -24.84 2.05
N SER A 63 -7.40 -24.17 0.94
CA SER A 63 -7.94 -24.72 -0.30
C SER A 63 -7.25 -24.08 -1.51
N SER A 64 -7.20 -24.77 -2.66
CA SER A 64 -6.65 -24.19 -3.90
C SER A 64 -7.36 -22.91 -4.34
N ASN A 65 -8.60 -22.69 -3.88
CA ASN A 65 -9.32 -21.43 -4.08
C ASN A 65 -8.63 -20.23 -3.39
N ASN A 66 -7.93 -20.42 -2.26
CA ASN A 66 -7.17 -19.35 -1.62
C ASN A 66 -6.08 -18.83 -2.56
N ALA A 67 -5.31 -19.72 -3.19
CA ALA A 67 -4.29 -19.34 -4.17
C ALA A 67 -4.93 -18.69 -5.41
N ASN A 68 -6.04 -19.24 -5.90
CA ASN A 68 -6.77 -18.66 -7.03
C ASN A 68 -7.25 -17.23 -6.76
N GLN A 69 -7.71 -16.91 -5.54
CA GLN A 69 -8.10 -15.54 -5.17
C GLN A 69 -6.92 -14.57 -5.21
N VAL A 70 -5.74 -14.99 -4.70
CA VAL A 70 -4.52 -14.17 -4.80
C VAL A 70 -4.16 -13.93 -6.27
N ALA A 71 -4.17 -14.99 -7.09
CA ALA A 71 -3.85 -14.89 -8.51
C ALA A 71 -4.78 -13.93 -9.25
N GLN A 72 -6.10 -14.08 -9.08
CA GLN A 72 -7.10 -13.23 -9.72
C GLN A 72 -6.94 -11.76 -9.32
N GLN A 73 -6.73 -11.50 -8.03
CA GLN A 73 -6.55 -10.13 -7.55
C GLN A 73 -5.23 -9.52 -8.04
N ALA A 74 -4.15 -10.30 -8.11
CA ALA A 74 -2.85 -9.84 -8.63
C ALA A 74 -2.94 -9.50 -10.12
N ILE A 75 -3.58 -10.36 -10.92
CA ILE A 75 -3.84 -10.11 -12.34
C ILE A 75 -4.69 -8.86 -12.54
N TYR A 76 -5.75 -8.69 -11.75
CA TYR A 76 -6.58 -7.49 -11.79
C TYR A 76 -5.78 -6.22 -11.47
N ALA A 77 -5.04 -6.22 -10.35
CA ALA A 77 -4.24 -5.08 -9.92
C ALA A 77 -3.16 -4.71 -10.97
N TYR A 78 -2.50 -5.71 -11.56
CA TYR A 78 -1.57 -5.53 -12.66
C TYR A 78 -2.26 -4.87 -13.87
N GLN A 79 -3.38 -5.43 -14.32
CA GLN A 79 -4.12 -4.90 -15.47
C GLN A 79 -4.55 -3.44 -15.26
N GLN A 80 -5.01 -3.07 -14.06
CA GLN A 80 -5.35 -1.68 -13.74
C GLN A 80 -4.10 -0.79 -13.71
N ALA A 81 -3.01 -1.25 -13.10
CA ALA A 81 -1.79 -0.48 -12.99
C ALA A 81 -1.17 -0.18 -14.36
N VAL A 82 -1.18 -1.15 -15.30
CA VAL A 82 -0.62 -0.97 -16.65
C VAL A 82 -1.32 0.14 -17.44
N LEU A 83 -2.61 0.42 -17.19
CA LEU A 83 -3.39 1.39 -17.95
C LEU A 83 -2.80 2.81 -17.95
N TYR A 84 -2.04 3.16 -16.92
CA TYR A 84 -1.47 4.50 -16.76
C TYR A 84 0.06 4.52 -16.83
N LYS A 85 0.72 3.47 -17.34
CA LYS A 85 2.20 3.40 -17.39
C LYS A 85 2.85 4.61 -18.09
N ASP A 86 2.20 5.13 -19.13
CA ASP A 86 2.68 6.30 -19.88
C ASP A 86 2.40 7.63 -19.17
N GLU A 87 1.77 7.65 -17.99
CA GLU A 87 1.68 8.87 -17.19
C GLU A 87 3.02 9.22 -16.53
N PHE A 88 3.86 8.21 -16.22
CA PHE A 88 5.23 8.45 -15.71
C PHE A 88 6.14 9.10 -16.76
N THR A 89 5.90 8.90 -18.06
CA THR A 89 6.79 9.41 -19.12
C THR A 89 6.67 10.93 -19.27
N LYS A 90 5.46 11.46 -19.03
CA LYS A 90 5.15 12.89 -19.07
C LYS A 90 5.95 13.69 -18.06
N LEU A 91 6.30 13.08 -16.93
CA LEU A 91 7.11 13.70 -15.88
C LEU A 91 8.59 13.81 -16.26
N HIS A 92 9.04 13.00 -17.23
CA HIS A 92 10.45 12.84 -17.57
C HIS A 92 10.81 13.33 -18.97
N SER A 93 9.87 13.92 -19.69
CA SER A 93 10.05 14.33 -21.10
C SER A 93 10.51 13.17 -22.02
N PHE A 94 10.10 11.94 -21.72
CA PHE A 94 10.31 10.77 -22.59
C PHE A 94 9.07 10.53 -23.45
N ASP A 95 9.29 10.00 -24.65
CA ASP A 95 8.22 9.72 -25.60
C ASP A 95 7.29 8.58 -25.14
N ASN A 96 7.84 7.58 -24.45
CA ASN A 96 7.10 6.40 -23.98
C ASN A 96 7.82 5.70 -22.82
N PHE A 97 7.10 4.79 -22.17
CA PHE A 97 7.57 4.09 -20.97
C PHE A 97 8.81 3.25 -21.23
N ASP A 98 8.89 2.61 -22.39
CA ASP A 98 10.04 1.75 -22.75
C ASP A 98 11.33 2.57 -22.92
N SER A 99 11.22 3.79 -23.46
CA SER A 99 12.35 4.72 -23.61
C SER A 99 12.86 5.22 -22.26
N LEU A 100 11.93 5.46 -21.32
CA LEU A 100 12.26 5.82 -19.94
C LEU A 100 13.00 4.67 -19.23
N LEU A 101 12.51 3.44 -19.35
CA LEU A 101 13.13 2.25 -18.75
C LEU A 101 14.52 1.92 -19.32
N ALA A 102 14.79 2.27 -20.58
CA ALA A 102 16.13 2.10 -21.16
C ALA A 102 17.19 2.98 -20.49
N THR A 103 16.78 4.11 -19.92
CA THR A 103 17.70 5.05 -19.26
C THR A 103 17.78 4.76 -17.76
N TRP A 104 16.66 4.45 -17.13
CA TRP A 104 16.54 4.29 -15.68
C TRP A 104 16.24 2.84 -15.35
N ASN A 105 17.30 2.13 -14.96
CA ASN A 105 17.23 0.70 -14.72
C ASN A 105 17.95 0.34 -13.42
N ASP A 106 17.18 0.28 -12.34
CA ASP A 106 17.66 -0.09 -11.01
C ASP A 106 16.71 -1.06 -10.35
N ASP A 107 17.20 -2.17 -9.82
CA ASP A 107 16.39 -3.28 -9.28
C ASP A 107 15.92 -3.00 -7.84
N TRP A 108 15.04 -2.03 -7.67
CA TRP A 108 14.62 -1.52 -6.37
C TRP A 108 14.15 -2.61 -5.39
N LEU A 109 13.24 -3.50 -5.80
CA LEU A 109 12.68 -4.53 -4.90
C LEU A 109 13.72 -5.59 -4.49
N ARG A 110 14.77 -5.79 -5.31
CA ARG A 110 15.81 -6.79 -5.07
C ARG A 110 16.87 -6.34 -4.06
N LYS A 111 16.84 -5.07 -3.62
CA LYS A 111 17.82 -4.49 -2.68
C LYS A 111 17.54 -4.80 -1.22
N PHE A 112 16.33 -5.28 -0.90
CA PHE A 112 15.91 -5.43 0.48
C PHE A 112 16.38 -6.76 1.09
N PRO A 113 16.63 -6.81 2.42
CA PRO A 113 17.14 -8.01 3.08
C PRO A 113 16.27 -9.26 2.97
N PHE A 114 14.96 -9.11 2.73
CA PHE A 114 14.04 -10.23 2.53
C PHE A 114 14.16 -10.89 1.15
N TYR A 115 14.88 -10.25 0.22
CA TYR A 115 14.98 -10.71 -1.16
C TYR A 115 15.76 -12.02 -1.25
N ARG A 116 15.25 -12.89 -2.12
CA ARG A 116 15.93 -14.04 -2.69
C ARG A 116 15.42 -14.25 -4.11
N GLU A 117 16.18 -15.01 -4.89
CA GLU A 117 15.93 -15.20 -6.33
C GLU A 117 14.48 -15.54 -6.64
N GLU A 118 13.89 -16.43 -5.85
CA GLU A 118 12.54 -16.95 -6.08
C GLU A 118 11.41 -15.96 -5.78
N VAL A 119 11.70 -14.84 -5.11
CA VAL A 119 10.71 -13.80 -4.85
C VAL A 119 10.44 -13.01 -6.13
N LEU A 120 11.48 -12.62 -6.84
CA LEU A 120 11.39 -11.96 -8.14
C LEU A 120 12.65 -12.32 -8.95
N PRO A 121 12.58 -13.37 -9.78
CA PRO A 121 13.73 -13.87 -10.53
C PRO A 121 14.39 -12.77 -11.37
N HIS A 122 15.71 -12.79 -11.52
CA HIS A 122 16.44 -11.79 -12.31
C HIS A 122 16.08 -11.85 -13.79
N ASN A 123 15.74 -13.04 -14.29
CA ASN A 123 15.26 -13.24 -15.66
C ASN A 123 13.81 -12.79 -15.87
N LYS A 124 13.07 -12.39 -14.82
CA LYS A 124 11.73 -11.81 -14.98
C LYS A 124 11.84 -10.43 -15.63
N VAL A 125 11.53 -10.39 -16.93
CA VAL A 125 11.40 -9.17 -17.73
C VAL A 125 9.97 -8.63 -17.63
N LEU A 126 9.83 -7.31 -17.55
CA LEU A 126 8.52 -6.66 -17.51
C LEU A 126 7.68 -7.01 -18.76
N PHE A 127 6.39 -7.29 -18.57
CA PHE A 127 5.44 -7.70 -19.61
C PHE A 127 5.71 -9.08 -20.24
N GLN A 128 6.56 -9.89 -19.60
CA GLN A 128 6.88 -11.25 -20.04
C GLN A 128 6.74 -12.21 -18.86
N GLU A 129 5.98 -13.28 -19.07
CA GLU A 129 5.88 -14.36 -18.10
C GLU A 129 7.22 -15.10 -17.96
N VAL A 130 7.49 -15.61 -16.76
CA VAL A 130 8.62 -16.53 -16.53
C VAL A 130 8.27 -17.88 -17.17
N PRO A 131 9.25 -18.67 -17.68
CA PRO A 131 8.96 -20.01 -18.19
C PRO A 131 8.20 -20.89 -17.18
N ASP A 132 7.19 -21.64 -17.64
CA ASP A 132 6.36 -22.48 -16.77
C ASP A 132 7.17 -23.53 -16.00
N GLU A 133 8.28 -24.03 -16.57
CA GLU A 133 9.18 -24.97 -15.90
C GLU A 133 9.80 -24.39 -14.63
N GLU A 134 10.16 -23.09 -14.64
CA GLU A 134 10.73 -22.41 -13.49
C GLU A 134 9.68 -22.22 -12.38
N VAL A 135 8.46 -21.79 -12.76
CA VAL A 135 7.34 -21.64 -11.83
C VAL A 135 6.92 -23.00 -11.26
N THR A 136 6.93 -24.06 -12.08
CA THR A 136 6.67 -25.44 -11.64
C THR A 136 7.72 -25.90 -10.64
N SER A 137 9.00 -25.60 -10.89
CA SER A 137 10.10 -25.97 -9.99
C SER A 137 9.97 -25.28 -8.62
N LEU A 138 9.50 -24.02 -8.60
CA LEU A 138 9.24 -23.26 -7.38
C LEU A 138 8.20 -23.93 -6.47
N MET A 139 7.17 -24.58 -7.04
CA MET A 139 6.08 -25.20 -6.29
C MET A 139 6.57 -26.19 -5.21
N SER A 140 7.67 -26.89 -5.49
CA SER A 140 8.26 -27.86 -4.55
C SER A 140 8.76 -27.25 -3.22
N LYS A 141 9.01 -25.94 -3.19
CA LYS A 141 9.52 -25.19 -2.02
C LYS A 141 8.71 -23.92 -1.75
N ILE A 142 7.47 -23.85 -2.23
CA ILE A 142 6.66 -22.63 -2.19
C ILE A 142 6.39 -22.16 -0.75
N ASP A 143 6.25 -23.05 0.22
CA ASP A 143 6.03 -22.63 1.61
C ASP A 143 7.24 -21.94 2.24
N GLU A 144 8.45 -22.31 1.82
CA GLU A 144 9.66 -21.59 2.19
C GLU A 144 9.66 -20.20 1.55
N VAL A 145 9.18 -20.14 0.30
CA VAL A 145 8.84 -19.04 -0.64
C VAL A 145 8.02 -17.84 -0.13
N LEU A 146 6.83 -18.20 0.33
CA LEU A 146 5.70 -17.30 0.53
C LEU A 146 5.95 -16.20 1.59
N PRO A 147 6.63 -16.43 2.73
CA PRO A 147 6.91 -15.36 3.69
C PRO A 147 7.69 -14.17 3.09
N SER A 148 8.72 -14.43 2.29
CA SER A 148 9.48 -13.36 1.63
C SER A 148 8.65 -12.68 0.54
N MET A 149 7.83 -13.44 -0.20
CA MET A 149 6.93 -12.86 -1.21
C MET A 149 5.86 -11.97 -0.56
N TYR A 150 5.34 -12.38 0.59
CA TYR A 150 4.41 -11.58 1.37
C TYR A 150 5.05 -10.28 1.86
N THR A 151 6.29 -10.35 2.37
CA THR A 151 7.06 -9.19 2.82
C THR A 151 7.36 -8.21 1.67
N ALA A 152 7.71 -8.73 0.48
CA ALA A 152 7.90 -7.91 -0.71
C ALA A 152 6.63 -7.14 -1.09
N LEU A 153 5.46 -7.79 -1.00
CA LEU A 153 4.18 -7.15 -1.26
C LEU A 153 3.84 -6.07 -0.21
N LYS A 154 4.16 -6.29 1.07
CA LYS A 154 4.07 -5.24 2.11
C LYS A 154 4.94 -4.02 1.75
N MET A 155 6.19 -4.26 1.34
CA MET A 155 7.13 -3.20 0.96
C MET A 155 6.58 -2.37 -0.21
N ILE A 156 5.98 -3.02 -1.21
CA ILE A 156 5.31 -2.34 -2.32
C ILE A 156 4.14 -1.48 -1.83
N VAL A 157 3.22 -2.04 -1.03
CA VAL A 157 2.08 -1.28 -0.48
C VAL A 157 2.55 -0.05 0.28
N ALA A 158 3.56 -0.22 1.15
CA ALA A 158 4.12 0.86 1.95
C ALA A 158 4.75 1.96 1.07
N SER A 159 5.50 1.55 0.06
CA SER A 159 6.22 2.46 -0.83
C SER A 159 5.28 3.21 -1.78
N LEU A 160 4.24 2.56 -2.30
CA LEU A 160 3.18 3.22 -3.08
C LEU A 160 2.39 4.21 -2.21
N ASN A 161 2.12 3.87 -0.94
CA ASN A 161 1.48 4.81 -0.02
C ASN A 161 2.35 6.05 0.18
N LYS A 162 3.63 5.88 0.55
CA LYS A 162 4.58 7.00 0.68
C LYS A 162 4.68 7.81 -0.62
N LEU A 163 4.74 7.16 -1.78
CA LEU A 163 4.85 7.84 -3.08
C LEU A 163 3.61 8.69 -3.38
N SER A 164 2.42 8.15 -3.17
CA SER A 164 1.16 8.89 -3.39
C SER A 164 1.04 10.11 -2.47
N GLU A 165 1.34 9.96 -1.17
CA GLU A 165 1.36 11.08 -0.22
C GLU A 165 2.42 12.12 -0.60
N SER A 166 3.58 11.65 -1.06
CA SER A 166 4.69 12.51 -1.46
C SER A 166 4.36 13.37 -2.68
N LEU A 167 3.65 12.81 -3.68
CA LEU A 167 3.21 13.53 -4.88
C LEU A 167 2.07 14.52 -4.59
N GLN A 168 1.14 14.18 -3.69
CA GLN A 168 0.03 15.07 -3.31
C GLN A 168 0.50 16.35 -2.62
N ASN A 169 1.59 16.29 -1.85
CA ASN A 169 2.07 17.39 -1.04
C ASN A 169 2.89 18.45 -1.80
N ASP A 170 3.23 18.22 -3.07
CA ASP A 170 4.09 19.13 -3.86
C ASP A 170 3.30 20.20 -4.65
N GLY A 171 1.97 20.09 -4.73
CA GLY A 171 1.11 21.15 -5.27
C GLY A 171 1.21 21.40 -6.77
N ILE A 172 1.79 20.49 -7.54
CA ILE A 172 1.88 20.56 -9.01
C ILE A 172 0.66 19.81 -9.60
N SER A 173 -0.16 20.47 -10.42
CA SER A 173 -1.42 19.88 -10.92
C SER A 173 -1.23 18.70 -11.89
N ALA A 174 -0.04 18.54 -12.48
CA ALA A 174 0.30 17.38 -13.29
C ALA A 174 0.47 16.11 -12.44
N ASP A 175 0.70 16.27 -11.14
CA ASP A 175 1.01 15.18 -10.20
C ASP A 175 -0.26 14.62 -9.52
N GLU A 176 -1.38 15.34 -9.57
CA GLU A 176 -2.62 14.94 -8.87
C GLU A 176 -3.24 13.67 -9.48
N GLN A 177 -3.33 13.60 -10.81
CA GLN A 177 -3.86 12.41 -11.49
C GLN A 177 -2.97 11.20 -11.25
N LEU A 178 -1.65 11.36 -11.39
CA LEU A 178 -0.71 10.29 -11.14
C LEU A 178 -0.75 9.83 -9.67
N ALA A 179 -0.81 10.77 -8.73
CA ALA A 179 -0.93 10.45 -7.31
C ALA A 179 -2.22 9.69 -7.01
N ASN A 180 -3.33 10.06 -7.64
CA ASN A 180 -4.61 9.34 -7.52
C ASN A 180 -4.52 7.92 -8.09
N ASN A 181 -3.88 7.76 -9.25
CA ASN A 181 -3.65 6.44 -9.87
C ASN A 181 -2.75 5.55 -9.00
N ILE A 182 -1.65 6.08 -8.48
CA ILE A 182 -0.76 5.37 -7.55
C ILE A 182 -1.50 5.02 -6.25
N SER A 183 -2.31 5.93 -5.72
CA SER A 183 -3.14 5.66 -4.54
C SER A 183 -4.15 4.55 -4.80
N GLN A 184 -4.73 4.50 -6.01
CA GLN A 184 -5.64 3.43 -6.40
C GLN A 184 -4.90 2.09 -6.54
N THR A 185 -3.74 2.07 -7.22
CA THR A 185 -2.89 0.87 -7.29
C THR A 185 -2.47 0.39 -5.91
N MET A 186 -2.11 1.27 -4.97
CA MET A 186 -1.83 0.89 -3.60
C MET A 186 -2.99 0.14 -2.95
N LYS A 187 -4.24 0.60 -3.15
CA LYS A 187 -5.43 -0.09 -2.64
C LYS A 187 -5.64 -1.45 -3.30
N ASP A 188 -5.43 -1.54 -4.61
CA ASP A 188 -5.59 -2.78 -5.35
C ASP A 188 -4.53 -3.82 -4.93
N VAL A 189 -3.28 -3.38 -4.75
CA VAL A 189 -2.18 -4.21 -4.22
C VAL A 189 -2.44 -4.61 -2.76
N ARG A 190 -3.00 -3.71 -1.94
CA ARG A 190 -3.42 -4.04 -0.57
C ARG A 190 -4.52 -5.11 -0.56
N ALA A 191 -5.41 -5.14 -1.55
CA ALA A 191 -6.37 -6.22 -1.69
C ALA A 191 -5.70 -7.56 -2.04
N VAL A 192 -4.65 -7.56 -2.88
CA VAL A 192 -3.80 -8.76 -3.10
C VAL A 192 -3.19 -9.21 -1.78
N LEU A 193 -2.62 -8.27 -1.01
CA LEU A 193 -2.01 -8.53 0.29
C LEU A 193 -3.01 -9.11 1.30
N CYS A 194 -4.28 -8.75 1.20
CA CYS A 194 -5.33 -9.32 2.02
C CYS A 194 -5.59 -10.80 1.70
N TYR A 195 -5.85 -11.15 0.43
CA TYR A 195 -6.01 -12.57 0.06
C TYR A 195 -4.76 -13.39 0.36
N PHE A 196 -3.58 -12.80 0.19
CA PHE A 196 -2.33 -13.45 0.50
C PHE A 196 -2.17 -13.65 2.03
N TYR A 197 -2.65 -12.71 2.86
CA TYR A 197 -2.69 -12.90 4.30
C TYR A 197 -3.53 -14.12 4.70
N ASP A 198 -4.73 -14.28 4.11
CA ASP A 198 -5.59 -15.44 4.36
C ASP A 198 -4.91 -16.74 3.97
N LEU A 199 -4.20 -16.75 2.83
CA LEU A 199 -3.42 -17.89 2.38
C LEU A 199 -2.30 -18.23 3.38
N MET A 200 -1.52 -17.24 3.81
CA MET A 200 -0.45 -17.41 4.81
C MET A 200 -1.00 -18.00 6.12
N GLN A 201 -2.13 -17.47 6.60
CA GLN A 201 -2.79 -17.95 7.82
C GLN A 201 -3.31 -19.39 7.69
N SER A 202 -3.92 -19.72 6.54
CA SER A 202 -4.48 -21.06 6.28
C SER A 202 -3.41 -22.15 6.18
N ARG A 203 -2.17 -21.76 5.84
CA ARG A 203 -1.00 -22.64 5.74
C ARG A 203 -0.08 -22.59 6.98
N ASP A 204 -0.47 -21.83 8.00
CA ASP A 204 0.30 -21.64 9.23
C ASP A 204 1.73 -21.13 9.02
N LEU A 205 1.90 -20.23 8.04
CA LEU A 205 3.20 -19.67 7.67
C LEU A 205 3.54 -18.42 8.50
N GLU A 206 4.83 -18.21 8.73
CA GLU A 206 5.31 -17.03 9.45
C GLU A 206 5.02 -15.73 8.68
N ILE A 207 4.49 -14.73 9.40
CA ILE A 207 4.28 -13.38 8.88
C ILE A 207 5.14 -12.42 9.69
N SER A 208 6.29 -12.05 9.12
CA SER A 208 7.16 -11.06 9.74
C SER A 208 6.56 -9.64 9.62
N PRO A 209 6.72 -8.79 10.65
CA PRO A 209 6.31 -7.40 10.57
C PRO A 209 7.21 -6.62 9.61
N LEU A 210 6.65 -5.60 8.96
CA LEU A 210 7.42 -4.59 8.21
C LEU A 210 7.27 -3.24 8.92
N TYR A 211 8.24 -2.82 9.71
CA TYR A 211 8.10 -1.59 10.49
C TYR A 211 8.17 -0.34 9.59
N ASP A 212 7.55 0.76 10.03
CA ASP A 212 7.60 2.03 9.29
C ASP A 212 9.05 2.52 9.09
N SER A 213 9.97 2.15 9.99
CA SER A 213 11.42 2.42 9.89
C SER A 213 12.13 1.64 8.79
N ASP A 214 11.60 0.50 8.37
CA ASP A 214 12.21 -0.37 7.35
C ASP A 214 11.84 0.09 5.94
N VAL A 215 10.78 0.91 5.81
CA VAL A 215 10.34 1.48 4.55
C VAL A 215 11.22 2.68 4.21
N PRO A 216 11.97 2.65 3.11
CA PRO A 216 12.88 3.74 2.76
C PRO A 216 12.11 5.04 2.51
N ASP A 217 12.79 6.17 2.73
CA ASP A 217 12.27 7.47 2.32
C ASP A 217 12.46 7.68 0.82
N ILE A 218 11.57 8.48 0.23
CA ILE A 218 11.58 8.74 -1.21
C ILE A 218 12.37 10.04 -1.45
N GLU A 219 13.67 9.89 -1.68
CA GLU A 219 14.57 11.04 -1.93
C GLU A 219 14.31 11.67 -3.31
N ASN A 220 14.31 10.87 -4.37
CA ASN A 220 13.97 11.30 -5.72
C ASN A 220 12.63 10.70 -6.14
N LYS A 221 11.54 11.44 -5.92
CA LYS A 221 10.16 10.98 -6.18
C LYS A 221 9.94 10.49 -7.61
N LEU A 222 10.59 11.12 -8.57
CA LEU A 222 10.38 10.81 -9.97
C LEU A 222 11.15 9.54 -10.40
N GLU A 223 12.37 9.37 -9.90
CA GLU A 223 13.22 8.20 -10.20
C GLU A 223 12.86 7.00 -9.33
N THR A 224 12.88 7.17 -8.01
CA THR A 224 12.48 6.12 -7.07
C THR A 224 11.02 5.73 -7.30
N GLY A 225 10.15 6.69 -7.62
CA GLY A 225 8.75 6.41 -7.94
C GLY A 225 8.58 5.56 -9.20
N LEU A 226 9.39 5.80 -10.24
CA LEU A 226 9.42 4.93 -11.41
C LEU A 226 9.85 3.51 -11.04
N TYR A 227 10.91 3.34 -10.26
CA TYR A 227 11.40 2.02 -9.88
C TYR A 227 10.37 1.24 -9.05
N ILE A 228 9.74 1.90 -8.06
CA ILE A 228 8.65 1.32 -7.27
C ILE A 228 7.51 0.86 -8.19
N TYR A 229 7.08 1.73 -9.11
CA TYR A 229 5.96 1.43 -10.01
C TYR A 229 6.29 0.29 -10.99
N ARG A 230 7.46 0.33 -11.63
CA ARG A 230 7.93 -0.73 -12.53
C ARG A 230 8.01 -2.08 -11.83
N ASP A 231 8.60 -2.12 -10.63
CA ASP A 231 8.72 -3.36 -9.87
C ASP A 231 7.38 -3.84 -9.35
N THR A 232 6.44 -2.93 -9.05
CA THR A 232 5.05 -3.29 -8.76
C THR A 232 4.42 -4.03 -9.94
N LEU A 233 4.53 -3.49 -11.16
CA LEU A 233 3.99 -4.16 -12.35
C LEU A 233 4.62 -5.54 -12.55
N ASN A 234 5.95 -5.61 -12.48
CA ASN A 234 6.68 -6.85 -12.71
C ASN A 234 6.32 -7.92 -11.68
N TYR A 235 6.19 -7.50 -10.42
CA TYR A 235 5.88 -8.38 -9.31
C TYR A 235 4.44 -8.85 -9.30
N LEU A 236 3.46 -8.00 -9.64
CA LEU A 236 2.05 -8.41 -9.71
C LEU A 236 1.81 -9.44 -10.83
N GLU A 237 2.44 -9.25 -11.99
CA GLU A 237 2.40 -10.23 -13.09
C GLU A 237 3.00 -11.57 -12.63
N TYR A 238 4.15 -11.53 -11.96
CA TYR A 238 4.80 -12.72 -11.41
C TYR A 238 3.95 -13.42 -10.33
N LEU A 239 3.39 -12.67 -9.38
CA LEU A 239 2.48 -13.22 -8.37
C LEU A 239 1.26 -13.89 -9.01
N GLY A 240 0.66 -13.25 -10.00
CA GLY A 240 -0.45 -13.83 -10.76
C GLY A 240 -0.09 -15.20 -11.33
N GLN A 241 1.10 -15.32 -11.92
CA GLN A 241 1.59 -16.57 -12.47
C GLN A 241 1.86 -17.64 -11.40
N VAL A 242 2.57 -17.29 -10.32
CA VAL A 242 2.93 -18.20 -9.22
C VAL A 242 1.68 -18.75 -8.53
N PHE A 243 0.74 -17.87 -8.17
CA PHE A 243 -0.46 -18.28 -7.45
C PHE A 243 -1.47 -19.03 -8.33
N LYS A 244 -1.51 -18.71 -9.63
CA LYS A 244 -2.27 -19.51 -10.60
C LYS A 244 -1.71 -20.93 -10.66
N LYS A 245 -0.39 -21.09 -10.75
CA LYS A 245 0.25 -22.41 -10.74
C LYS A 245 -0.01 -23.16 -9.43
N MET A 246 0.11 -22.47 -8.31
CA MET A 246 -0.16 -23.05 -6.98
C MET A 246 -1.60 -23.60 -6.90
N ALA A 247 -2.59 -22.84 -7.40
CA ALA A 247 -3.98 -23.27 -7.45
C ALA A 247 -4.20 -24.51 -8.36
N GLU A 248 -3.45 -24.63 -9.45
CA GLU A 248 -3.52 -25.78 -10.37
C GLU A 248 -2.86 -27.05 -9.81
N THR A 249 -1.91 -26.91 -8.89
CA THR A 249 -1.16 -28.04 -8.31
C THR A 249 -1.79 -28.63 -7.04
N ASP A 250 -2.91 -28.10 -6.56
CA ASP A 250 -3.59 -28.50 -5.31
C ASP A 250 -2.64 -28.62 -4.09
N LEU A 251 -1.58 -27.80 -4.06
CA LEU A 251 -0.60 -27.70 -2.98
C LEU A 251 -1.07 -26.80 -1.86
#